data_AF-A0A1G0F9A7-F1
#
_entry.id   AF-A0A1G0F9A7-F1
#
_cell.length_a   1.000
_cell.length_b   1.000
_cell.length_c   1.000
_cell.angle_alpha   90.00
_cell.angle_beta   90.00
_cell.angle_gamma   90.00
#
_symmetry.space_group_name_H-M   'P 1'
#
loop_
_entity.id
_entity.type
_entity.pdbx_description
1 polymer ?
#
loop_
_entity_poly.entity_id
_entity_poly.type
_entity_poly.pdbx_seq_one_letter_code
_entity_poly.pdbx_strand_id
1 'polypeptide(L)'
;MGIRYMVLLAALCGLSTAQGFDLKQDLKKKLEEAKQKVQPAETPSDAAAPSEAQALLADFSVDEEIKIGRQIAGNLLGASPLVPDEALQVYVNKVGRWVASQSERPDLAWHFGVIESADINAFAIPGGYVFLTRGLYQRLRNEAELAGVLAHEVAHVTRKHHLKILQKSKLLDIGAKALGRQAGEHDRLRNLIGSGAEVMARSLDKDAEYEADRMGVVLAGRAGYDPFGLPVVLQQVGQVKKDDTAVALLFKTHPHPDARLGQLDLAIGQRFDDLSGPTLESRLYRLRP
;
A
#
# COMPACT_ATOMS: atom_id res chain seq x y z
N MET A 1 58.90 47.82 28.50
CA MET A 1 57.53 47.93 27.95
C MET A 1 56.68 46.88 28.67
N GLY A 2 55.61 47.12 29.44
CA GLY A 2 54.90 48.31 29.86
C GLY A 2 53.48 47.92 30.34
N ILE A 3 53.21 48.11 31.65
CA ILE A 3 52.01 48.79 32.21
C ILE A 3 50.61 48.10 32.25
N ARG A 4 50.13 47.86 33.50
CA ARG A 4 48.79 48.09 34.16
C ARG A 4 47.50 47.49 33.52
N TYR A 5 46.37 47.14 34.18
CA TYR A 5 45.64 47.45 35.42
C TYR A 5 44.78 46.19 35.81
N MET A 6 44.65 45.76 37.06
CA MET A 6 43.60 46.12 38.07
C MET A 6 42.14 45.95 37.60
N VAL A 7 41.35 45.07 38.25
CA VAL A 7 39.94 45.19 38.72
C VAL A 7 39.64 43.87 39.46
N LEU A 8 39.53 43.80 40.80
CA LEU A 8 38.53 44.27 41.77
C LEU A 8 37.68 43.09 42.28
N LEU A 9 37.85 42.80 43.57
CA LEU A 9 36.97 41.98 44.39
C LEU A 9 35.60 42.66 44.52
N ALA A 10 34.51 41.90 44.38
CA ALA A 10 33.22 42.23 44.97
C ALA A 10 32.58 40.96 45.53
N ALA A 11 32.53 40.88 46.86
CA ALA A 11 31.77 39.88 47.59
C ALA A 11 30.27 40.21 47.52
N LEU A 12 29.45 39.20 47.24
CA LEU A 12 28.03 39.22 47.53
C LEU A 12 27.63 37.83 48.04
N CYS A 13 27.50 37.75 49.36
CA CYS A 13 26.72 36.73 50.04
C CYS A 13 25.30 36.75 49.47
N GLY A 14 24.88 35.63 48.88
CA GLY A 14 23.49 35.35 48.58
C GLY A 14 23.21 33.92 49.02
N LEU A 15 22.46 33.77 50.10
CA LEU A 15 21.91 32.50 50.57
C LEU A 15 21.22 31.78 49.41
N SER A 16 21.77 30.63 48.99
CA SER A 16 21.03 29.71 48.15
C SER A 16 20.07 28.94 49.08
N THR A 17 18.88 29.50 49.28
CA THR A 17 17.75 28.71 49.78
C THR A 17 17.44 27.69 48.70
N ALA A 18 17.75 26.42 48.97
CA ALA A 18 17.24 25.30 48.19
C ALA A 18 15.71 25.37 48.22
N GLN A 19 15.11 25.93 47.17
CA GLN A 19 13.69 25.78 46.94
C GLN A 19 13.50 24.33 46.48
N GLY A 20 12.99 23.50 47.38
CA GLY A 20 12.57 22.14 47.06
C GLY A 20 11.60 22.19 45.89
N PHE A 21 11.94 21.46 44.84
CA PHE A 21 11.10 21.34 43.66
C PHE A 21 9.86 20.49 44.02
N ASP A 22 8.78 21.14 44.45
CA ASP A 22 7.50 20.47 44.68
C ASP A 22 6.81 20.24 43.33
N LEU A 23 7.23 19.16 42.69
CA LEU A 23 6.74 18.70 41.40
C LEU A 23 5.21 18.58 41.38
N LYS A 24 4.56 18.26 42.52
CA LYS A 24 3.10 18.17 42.59
C LYS A 24 2.45 19.54 42.54
N GLN A 25 3.00 20.52 43.26
CA GLN A 25 2.47 21.88 43.27
C GLN A 25 2.68 22.55 41.92
N ASP A 26 3.83 22.33 41.28
CA ASP A 26 4.13 22.82 39.93
C ASP A 26 3.28 22.13 38.85
N LEU A 27 3.03 20.82 38.95
CA LEU A 27 2.10 20.13 38.06
C LEU A 27 0.69 20.66 38.23
N LYS A 28 0.24 20.90 39.46
CA LYS A 28 -1.09 21.43 39.75
C LYS A 28 -1.23 22.86 39.24
N LYS A 29 -0.21 23.69 39.39
CA LYS A 29 -0.15 25.04 38.84
C LYS A 29 -0.17 25.02 37.32
N LYS A 30 0.62 24.15 36.66
CA LYS A 30 0.57 23.94 35.21
C LYS A 30 -0.78 23.40 34.73
N LEU A 31 -1.45 22.58 35.54
CA LEU A 31 -2.78 22.05 35.22
C LEU A 31 -3.86 23.15 35.33
N GLU A 32 -3.77 24.02 36.33
CA GLU A 32 -4.68 25.16 36.49
C GLU A 32 -4.40 26.27 35.46
N GLU A 33 -3.13 26.52 35.12
CA GLU A 33 -2.73 27.38 33.99
C GLU A 33 -3.19 26.81 32.64
N ALA A 34 -3.15 25.49 32.47
CA ALA A 34 -3.70 24.81 31.29
C ALA A 34 -5.23 24.92 31.25
N LYS A 35 -5.93 24.82 32.39
CA LYS A 35 -7.39 25.03 32.48
C LYS A 35 -7.80 26.47 32.20
N GLN A 36 -6.99 27.46 32.62
CA GLN A 36 -7.25 28.88 32.35
C GLN A 36 -6.85 29.31 30.93
N LYS A 37 -5.94 28.58 30.27
CA LYS A 37 -5.59 28.78 28.84
C LYS A 37 -6.48 28.02 27.86
N VAL A 38 -7.48 27.27 28.32
CA VAL A 38 -8.60 26.88 27.46
C VAL A 38 -9.66 27.98 27.48
N GLN A 39 -9.31 29.13 26.90
CA GLN A 39 -10.27 29.72 25.97
C GLN A 39 -10.24 28.82 24.74
N PRO A 40 -11.38 28.48 24.11
CA PRO A 40 -11.33 27.83 22.81
C PRO A 40 -10.44 28.70 21.94
N ALA A 41 -9.29 28.17 21.52
CA ALA A 41 -8.65 28.72 20.36
C ALA A 41 -9.72 28.67 19.27
N GLU A 42 -10.15 29.83 18.79
CA GLU A 42 -10.86 29.93 17.54
C GLU A 42 -9.93 29.36 16.47
N THR A 43 -9.96 28.03 16.32
CA THR A 43 -9.81 27.43 15.01
C THR A 43 -10.73 28.19 14.08
N PRO A 44 -10.30 28.58 12.87
CA PRO A 44 -11.27 28.91 11.83
C PRO A 44 -12.12 27.65 11.60
N SER A 45 -13.22 27.56 12.33
CA SER A 45 -14.24 26.52 12.29
C SER A 45 -15.30 26.91 11.25
N ASP A 46 -14.84 27.33 10.08
CA ASP A 46 -15.70 27.72 8.96
C ASP A 46 -15.60 26.76 7.76
N ALA A 47 -14.93 25.62 7.92
CA ALA A 47 -15.23 24.48 7.06
C ALA A 47 -16.50 23.82 7.60
N ALA A 48 -17.66 24.33 7.18
CA ALA A 48 -18.92 23.62 7.32
C ALA A 48 -18.70 22.15 6.90
N ALA A 49 -19.19 21.19 7.70
CA ALA A 49 -19.14 19.79 7.31
C ALA A 49 -19.65 19.67 5.87
N PRO A 50 -18.95 18.93 4.98
CA PRO A 50 -19.29 18.90 3.57
C PRO A 50 -20.77 18.56 3.41
N SER A 51 -21.46 19.29 2.53
CA SER A 51 -22.85 18.98 2.24
C SER A 51 -22.97 17.51 1.79
N GLU A 52 -24.15 16.90 1.93
CA GLU A 52 -24.34 15.51 1.50
C GLU A 52 -23.87 15.28 0.05
N ALA A 53 -24.07 16.26 -0.83
CA ALA A 53 -23.56 16.23 -2.20
C ALA A 53 -22.02 16.28 -2.27
N GLN A 54 -21.36 17.08 -1.45
CA GLN A 54 -19.88 17.14 -1.39
C GLN A 54 -19.30 15.85 -0.78
N ALA A 55 -19.93 15.29 0.25
CA ALA A 55 -19.53 14.02 0.85
C ALA A 55 -19.68 12.85 -0.14
N LEU A 56 -20.71 12.86 -0.98
CA LEU A 56 -20.89 11.87 -2.05
C LEU A 56 -19.81 11.97 -3.14
N LEU A 57 -19.28 13.16 -3.40
CA LEU A 57 -18.24 13.37 -4.42
C LEU A 57 -16.81 13.17 -3.87
N ALA A 58 -16.64 13.15 -2.54
CA ALA A 58 -15.35 12.92 -1.91
C ALA A 58 -14.77 11.54 -2.25
N ASP A 59 -13.44 11.46 -2.17
CA ASP A 59 -12.70 10.20 -2.23
C ASP A 59 -13.07 9.29 -1.07
N PHE A 60 -12.90 7.97 -1.27
CA PHE A 60 -13.06 7.00 -0.19
C PHE A 60 -12.10 7.30 0.96
N SER A 61 -12.66 7.37 2.17
CA SER A 61 -11.90 7.36 3.41
C SER A 61 -11.14 6.05 3.60
N VAL A 62 -10.14 6.03 4.48
CA VAL A 62 -9.39 4.80 4.79
C VAL A 62 -10.30 3.71 5.37
N ASP A 63 -11.28 4.08 6.20
CA ASP A 63 -12.24 3.13 6.76
C ASP A 63 -13.15 2.52 5.70
N GLU A 64 -13.60 3.32 4.72
CA GLU A 64 -14.36 2.82 3.58
C GLU A 64 -13.51 1.91 2.70
N GLU A 65 -12.27 2.30 2.41
CA GLU A 65 -11.30 1.47 1.68
C GLU A 65 -11.15 0.10 2.34
N ILE A 66 -10.96 0.05 3.67
CA ILE A 66 -10.80 -1.21 4.42
C ILE A 66 -12.07 -2.06 4.36
N LYS A 67 -13.27 -1.44 4.48
CA LYS A 67 -14.56 -2.15 4.39
C LYS A 67 -14.77 -2.74 3.00
N ILE A 68 -14.53 -1.96 1.94
CA ILE A 68 -14.59 -2.39 0.54
C ILE A 68 -13.63 -3.55 0.32
N GLY A 69 -12.38 -3.40 0.77
CA GLY A 69 -11.34 -4.41 0.67
C GLY A 69 -11.74 -5.74 1.30
N ARG A 70 -12.22 -5.68 2.54
CA ARG A 70 -12.70 -6.87 3.28
C ARG A 70 -13.84 -7.57 2.53
N GLN A 71 -14.78 -6.81 1.99
CA GLN A 71 -15.91 -7.38 1.25
C GLN A 71 -15.45 -8.07 -0.03
N ILE A 72 -14.61 -7.41 -0.84
CA ILE A 72 -14.06 -7.98 -2.08
C ILE A 72 -13.24 -9.24 -1.77
N ALA A 73 -12.36 -9.17 -0.78
CA ALA A 73 -11.53 -10.31 -0.36
C ALA A 73 -12.39 -11.49 0.12
N GLY A 74 -13.45 -11.24 0.90
CA GLY A 74 -14.37 -12.29 1.35
C GLY A 74 -15.09 -12.98 0.19
N ASN A 75 -15.60 -12.20 -0.78
CA ASN A 75 -16.28 -12.75 -1.95
C ASN A 75 -15.32 -13.56 -2.83
N LEU A 76 -14.11 -13.04 -3.05
CA LEU A 76 -13.08 -13.73 -3.81
C LEU A 76 -12.70 -15.06 -3.12
N LEU A 77 -12.42 -15.05 -1.82
CA LEU A 77 -12.01 -16.25 -1.09
C LEU A 77 -13.13 -17.29 -0.98
N GLY A 78 -14.39 -16.87 -1.08
CA GLY A 78 -15.53 -17.77 -1.24
C GLY A 78 -15.55 -18.49 -2.59
N ALA A 79 -15.06 -17.85 -3.65
CA ALA A 79 -15.00 -18.41 -5.01
C ALA A 79 -13.68 -19.15 -5.32
N SER A 80 -12.56 -18.65 -4.82
CA SER A 80 -11.22 -19.23 -4.96
C SER A 80 -10.55 -19.26 -3.59
N PRO A 81 -10.62 -20.40 -2.86
CA PRO A 81 -10.10 -20.50 -1.52
C PRO A 81 -8.56 -20.40 -1.50
N LEU A 82 -7.99 -20.17 -0.32
CA LEU A 82 -6.54 -20.27 -0.14
C LEU A 82 -6.05 -21.69 -0.39
N VAL A 83 -4.83 -21.81 -0.90
CA VAL A 83 -4.09 -23.08 -0.89
C VAL A 83 -4.05 -23.61 0.55
N PRO A 84 -4.46 -24.87 0.81
CA PRO A 84 -4.54 -25.45 2.16
C PRO A 84 -3.16 -25.85 2.70
N ASP A 85 -2.28 -24.86 2.84
CA ASP A 85 -0.93 -24.98 3.38
C ASP A 85 -0.64 -23.77 4.28
N GLU A 86 -0.78 -23.96 5.59
CA GLU A 86 -0.58 -22.88 6.57
C GLU A 86 0.85 -22.31 6.53
N ALA A 87 1.86 -23.17 6.32
CA ALA A 87 3.25 -22.73 6.28
C ALA A 87 3.51 -21.82 5.07
N LEU A 88 2.92 -22.15 3.91
CA LEU A 88 2.93 -21.27 2.73
C LEU A 88 2.28 -19.91 3.04
N GLN A 89 1.09 -19.91 3.64
CA GLN A 89 0.37 -18.66 3.93
C GLN A 89 1.18 -17.78 4.89
N VAL A 90 1.73 -18.37 5.96
CA VAL A 90 2.59 -17.66 6.91
C VAL A 90 3.83 -17.09 6.22
N TYR A 91 4.48 -17.88 5.35
CA TYR A 91 5.67 -17.46 4.62
C TYR A 91 5.38 -16.27 3.69
N VAL A 92 4.38 -16.37 2.82
CA VAL A 92 4.01 -15.29 1.88
C VAL A 92 3.57 -14.03 2.63
N ASN A 93 2.84 -14.19 3.74
CA ASN A 93 2.43 -13.07 4.59
C ASN A 93 3.64 -12.37 5.24
N LYS A 94 4.66 -13.11 5.68
CA LYS A 94 5.92 -12.52 6.19
C LYS A 94 6.65 -11.72 5.13
N VAL A 95 6.87 -12.30 3.93
CA VAL A 95 7.58 -11.63 2.83
C VAL A 95 6.80 -10.36 2.41
N GLY A 96 5.50 -10.48 2.17
CA GLY A 96 4.67 -9.37 1.76
C GLY A 96 4.61 -8.24 2.78
N ARG A 97 4.44 -8.55 4.07
CA ARG A 97 4.41 -7.53 5.13
C ARG A 97 5.76 -6.83 5.28
N TRP A 98 6.86 -7.55 5.09
CA TRP A 98 8.19 -6.95 5.07
C TRP A 98 8.34 -5.95 3.92
N VAL A 99 7.96 -6.33 2.69
CA VAL A 99 7.96 -5.43 1.53
C VAL A 99 7.05 -4.23 1.76
N ALA A 100 5.82 -4.45 2.24
CA ALA A 100 4.86 -3.39 2.49
C ALA A 100 5.30 -2.40 3.59
N SER A 101 6.10 -2.84 4.56
CA SER A 101 6.68 -1.96 5.59
C SER A 101 7.63 -0.89 5.00
N GLN A 102 8.11 -1.09 3.77
CA GLN A 102 8.96 -0.12 3.05
C GLN A 102 8.16 0.89 2.21
N SER A 103 6.84 0.74 2.17
CA SER A 103 5.94 1.62 1.43
C SER A 103 5.58 2.89 2.19
N GLU A 104 4.84 3.78 1.54
CA GLU A 104 4.28 4.99 2.16
C GLU A 104 3.06 4.69 3.07
N ARG A 105 2.61 3.43 3.15
CA ARG A 105 1.49 2.99 4.00
C ARG A 105 1.87 1.77 4.87
N PRO A 106 2.89 1.86 5.73
CA PRO A 106 3.35 0.71 6.52
C PRO A 106 2.31 0.24 7.55
N ASP A 107 1.47 1.16 8.04
CA ASP A 107 0.48 0.89 9.10
C ASP A 107 -0.87 0.35 8.58
N LEU A 108 -1.03 0.19 7.26
CA LEU A 108 -2.22 -0.44 6.71
C LEU A 108 -2.27 -1.92 7.15
N ALA A 109 -3.48 -2.44 7.38
CA ALA A 109 -3.66 -3.84 7.73
C ALA A 109 -3.38 -4.74 6.52
N TRP A 110 -2.12 -5.04 6.26
CA TRP A 110 -1.70 -5.84 5.11
C TRP A 110 -1.92 -7.34 5.29
N HIS A 111 -2.52 -7.97 4.29
CA HIS A 111 -2.81 -9.39 4.21
C HIS A 111 -2.32 -9.93 2.87
N PHE A 112 -1.50 -10.98 2.92
CA PHE A 112 -1.03 -11.68 1.73
C PHE A 112 -1.40 -13.15 1.81
N GLY A 113 -1.68 -13.75 0.66
CA GLY A 113 -1.96 -15.18 0.58
C GLY A 113 -1.83 -15.74 -0.83
N VAL A 114 -1.81 -17.06 -0.91
CA VAL A 114 -1.83 -17.80 -2.17
C VAL A 114 -3.17 -18.50 -2.32
N ILE A 115 -3.89 -18.20 -3.40
CA ILE A 115 -5.19 -18.80 -3.74
C ILE A 115 -5.03 -20.03 -4.64
N GLU A 116 -5.97 -20.95 -4.51
CA GLU A 116 -6.06 -22.20 -5.27
C GLU A 116 -6.59 -21.91 -6.68
N SER A 117 -5.71 -21.41 -7.54
CA SER A 117 -5.94 -21.20 -8.97
C SER A 117 -4.71 -21.58 -9.78
N ALA A 118 -4.93 -22.26 -10.92
CA ALA A 118 -3.89 -22.63 -11.87
C ALA A 118 -3.48 -21.48 -12.81
N ASP A 119 -4.23 -20.38 -12.80
CA ASP A 119 -3.90 -19.17 -13.56
C ASP A 119 -2.53 -18.64 -13.11
N ILE A 120 -1.86 -17.87 -13.95
CA ILE A 120 -0.63 -17.15 -13.65
C ILE A 120 -1.03 -15.72 -13.37
N ASN A 121 -1.27 -15.37 -12.10
CA ASN A 121 -1.66 -14.02 -11.76
C ASN A 121 -1.30 -13.65 -10.31
N ALA A 122 -1.21 -12.35 -10.06
CA ALA A 122 -1.26 -11.74 -8.74
C ALA A 122 -2.16 -10.52 -8.83
N PHE A 123 -2.71 -10.10 -7.69
CA PHE A 123 -3.54 -8.92 -7.69
C PHE A 123 -3.71 -8.30 -6.30
N ALA A 124 -3.86 -6.98 -6.31
CA ALA A 124 -4.12 -6.13 -5.16
C ALA A 124 -5.59 -5.74 -5.05
N ILE A 125 -6.11 -5.79 -3.83
CA ILE A 125 -7.44 -5.34 -3.44
C ILE A 125 -7.28 -4.16 -2.48
N PRO A 126 -8.16 -3.12 -2.55
CA PRO A 126 -8.15 -2.01 -1.62
C PRO A 126 -8.07 -2.45 -0.15
N GLY A 127 -7.50 -1.63 0.72
CA GLY A 127 -7.45 -1.96 2.15
C GLY A 127 -6.35 -2.96 2.54
N GLY A 128 -5.43 -3.27 1.63
CA GLY A 128 -4.19 -3.98 1.94
C GLY A 128 -4.25 -5.50 1.74
N TYR A 129 -5.14 -6.00 0.89
CA TYR A 129 -5.18 -7.44 0.56
C TYR A 129 -4.45 -7.68 -0.76
N VAL A 130 -3.54 -8.62 -0.79
CA VAL A 130 -2.77 -9.00 -1.97
C VAL A 130 -2.78 -10.52 -2.10
N PHE A 131 -3.14 -11.04 -3.26
CA PHE A 131 -3.17 -12.48 -3.48
C PHE A 131 -2.35 -12.86 -4.70
N LEU A 132 -1.69 -14.02 -4.62
CA LEU A 132 -1.07 -14.68 -5.76
C LEU A 132 -1.83 -15.96 -6.05
N THR A 133 -1.86 -16.37 -7.31
CA THR A 133 -2.36 -17.70 -7.66
C THR A 133 -1.29 -18.76 -7.41
N ARG A 134 -1.71 -20.00 -7.11
CA ARG A 134 -0.81 -21.16 -7.08
C ARG A 134 -0.01 -21.28 -8.39
N GLY A 135 -0.65 -21.05 -9.53
CA GLY A 135 -0.01 -21.14 -10.85
C GLY A 135 1.13 -20.14 -11.06
N LEU A 136 1.03 -18.91 -10.55
CA LEU A 136 2.15 -17.97 -10.55
C LEU A 136 3.21 -18.39 -9.53
N TYR A 137 2.80 -18.74 -8.30
CA TYR A 137 3.72 -19.10 -7.24
C TYR A 137 4.66 -20.26 -7.62
N GLN A 138 4.14 -21.28 -8.31
CA GLN A 138 4.92 -22.44 -8.78
C GLN A 138 6.01 -22.09 -9.81
N ARG A 139 5.90 -20.93 -10.48
CA ARG A 139 6.89 -20.49 -11.48
C ARG A 139 8.04 -19.69 -10.87
N LEU A 140 7.84 -19.16 -9.67
CA LEU A 140 8.86 -18.38 -8.98
C LEU A 140 10.06 -19.26 -8.62
N ARG A 141 11.26 -18.76 -8.89
CA ARG A 141 12.51 -19.49 -8.67
C ARG A 141 13.17 -19.13 -7.35
N ASN A 142 12.96 -17.93 -6.83
CA ASN A 142 13.57 -17.44 -5.60
C ASN A 142 12.68 -16.43 -4.85
N GLU A 143 13.07 -16.04 -3.63
CA GLU A 143 12.27 -15.13 -2.79
C GLU A 143 12.31 -13.68 -3.31
N ALA A 144 13.36 -13.25 -4.03
CA ALA A 144 13.39 -11.93 -4.65
C ALA A 144 12.37 -11.79 -5.80
N GLU A 145 12.15 -12.83 -6.60
CA GLU A 145 11.07 -12.88 -7.61
C GLU A 145 9.69 -12.74 -6.94
N LEU A 146 9.45 -13.46 -5.82
CA LEU A 146 8.24 -13.29 -5.01
C LEU A 146 8.09 -11.87 -4.46
N ALA A 147 9.16 -11.32 -3.88
CA ALA A 147 9.16 -9.98 -3.32
C ALA A 147 8.89 -8.92 -4.39
N GLY A 148 9.43 -9.08 -5.60
CA GLY A 148 9.18 -8.19 -6.74
C GLY A 148 7.72 -8.17 -7.16
N VAL A 149 7.07 -9.33 -7.28
CA VAL A 149 5.63 -9.42 -7.57
C VAL A 149 4.81 -8.78 -6.45
N LEU A 150 5.11 -9.10 -5.20
CA LEU A 150 4.40 -8.53 -4.05
C LEU A 150 4.59 -7.01 -3.95
N ALA A 151 5.78 -6.50 -4.26
CA ALA A 151 6.08 -5.08 -4.28
C ALA A 151 5.27 -4.34 -5.34
N HIS A 152 5.10 -4.93 -6.52
CA HIS A 152 4.22 -4.41 -7.57
C HIS A 152 2.77 -4.29 -7.07
N GLU A 153 2.23 -5.35 -6.45
CA GLU A 153 0.87 -5.31 -5.91
C GLU A 153 0.71 -4.31 -4.76
N VAL A 154 1.71 -4.20 -3.87
CA VAL A 154 1.74 -3.18 -2.83
C VAL A 154 1.68 -1.78 -3.45
N ALA A 155 2.37 -1.54 -4.57
CA ALA A 155 2.33 -0.26 -5.26
C ALA A 155 0.93 0.08 -5.80
N HIS A 156 0.15 -0.90 -6.29
CA HIS A 156 -1.24 -0.66 -6.68
C HIS A 156 -2.11 -0.18 -5.52
N VAL A 157 -1.92 -0.74 -4.32
CA VAL A 157 -2.66 -0.32 -3.12
C VAL A 157 -2.20 1.05 -2.63
N THR A 158 -0.89 1.31 -2.59
CA THR A 158 -0.36 2.59 -2.07
C THR A 158 -0.68 3.76 -3.00
N ARG A 159 -0.71 3.51 -4.32
CA ARG A 159 -1.14 4.48 -5.34
C ARG A 159 -2.65 4.51 -5.58
N LYS A 160 -3.41 3.73 -4.82
CA LYS A 160 -4.88 3.70 -4.82
C LYS A 160 -5.46 3.41 -6.22
N HIS A 161 -4.78 2.62 -7.04
CA HIS A 161 -5.16 2.39 -8.43
C HIS A 161 -6.58 1.80 -8.56
N HIS A 162 -6.90 0.77 -7.79
CA HIS A 162 -8.25 0.18 -7.77
C HIS A 162 -9.30 1.11 -7.17
N LEU A 163 -8.96 1.91 -6.16
CA LEU A 163 -9.89 2.90 -5.60
C LEU A 163 -10.24 3.98 -6.63
N LYS A 164 -9.30 4.40 -7.49
CA LYS A 164 -9.58 5.34 -8.59
C LYS A 164 -10.60 4.77 -9.58
N ILE A 165 -10.54 3.47 -9.89
CA ILE A 165 -11.57 2.79 -10.69
C ILE A 165 -12.92 2.83 -9.97
N LEU A 166 -12.96 2.44 -8.70
CA LEU A 166 -14.20 2.45 -7.92
C LEU A 166 -14.79 3.87 -7.79
N GLN A 167 -13.94 4.90 -7.69
CA GLN A 167 -14.36 6.29 -7.63
C GLN A 167 -14.99 6.73 -8.97
N LYS A 168 -14.40 6.37 -10.11
CA LYS A 168 -15.00 6.60 -11.44
C LYS A 168 -16.39 5.95 -11.52
N SER A 169 -16.54 4.69 -11.07
CA SER A 169 -17.84 4.01 -11.02
C SER A 169 -18.84 4.68 -10.08
N LYS A 170 -18.40 5.12 -8.89
CA LYS A 170 -19.21 5.87 -7.92
C LYS A 170 -19.78 7.15 -8.54
N LEU A 171 -18.96 7.92 -9.23
CA LEU A 171 -19.37 9.17 -9.88
C LEU A 171 -20.37 8.94 -11.02
N LEU A 172 -20.16 7.89 -11.83
CA LEU A 172 -21.11 7.51 -12.88
C LEU A 172 -22.48 7.12 -12.30
N ASP A 173 -22.50 6.36 -11.21
CA ASP A 173 -23.74 5.96 -10.54
C ASP A 173 -24.48 7.17 -9.95
N ILE A 174 -23.76 8.14 -9.37
CA ILE A 174 -24.35 9.41 -8.89
C ILE A 174 -24.95 10.20 -10.06
N GLY A 175 -24.21 10.36 -11.15
CA GLY A 175 -24.69 11.09 -12.33
C GLY A 175 -25.91 10.45 -12.97
N ALA A 176 -25.96 9.12 -13.07
CA ALA A 176 -27.11 8.39 -13.57
C ALA A 176 -28.37 8.60 -12.70
N LYS A 177 -28.21 8.57 -11.36
CA LYS A 177 -29.30 8.86 -10.41
C LYS A 177 -29.81 10.29 -10.54
N ALA A 178 -28.93 11.27 -10.71
CA ALA A 178 -29.30 12.67 -10.90
C ALA A 178 -30.13 12.91 -12.18
N LEU A 179 -29.92 12.12 -13.23
CA LEU A 179 -30.68 12.17 -14.49
C LEU A 179 -32.04 11.46 -14.44
N GLY A 180 -32.50 11.02 -13.26
CA GLY A 180 -33.80 10.37 -13.09
C GLY A 180 -33.90 8.99 -13.74
N ARG A 181 -32.78 8.37 -14.12
CA ARG A 181 -32.76 6.98 -14.59
C ARG A 181 -33.03 6.08 -13.37
N GLN A 182 -34.22 5.47 -13.36
CA GLN A 182 -34.74 4.75 -12.20
C GLN A 182 -33.91 3.50 -11.89
N ALA A 183 -33.81 3.20 -10.59
CA ALA A 183 -32.85 2.30 -9.95
C ALA A 183 -32.91 0.79 -10.31
N GLY A 184 -33.66 0.39 -11.34
CA GLY A 184 -33.78 -1.02 -11.75
C GLY A 184 -32.51 -1.62 -12.36
N GLU A 185 -31.62 -0.76 -12.89
CA GLU A 185 -30.26 -1.13 -13.34
C GLU A 185 -29.16 -0.79 -12.30
N HIS A 186 -29.55 -0.24 -11.14
CA HIS A 186 -28.67 0.54 -10.27
C HIS A 186 -28.29 -0.20 -8.98
N ASP A 187 -27.25 -1.02 -9.11
CA ASP A 187 -26.26 -1.08 -8.04
C ASP A 187 -24.89 -1.39 -8.62
N ARG A 188 -24.49 -0.74 -9.73
CA ARG A 188 -23.28 -1.11 -10.48
C ARG A 188 -22.04 -1.10 -9.59
N LEU A 189 -21.87 -0.10 -8.73
CA LEU A 189 -20.81 -0.09 -7.73
C LEU A 189 -20.95 -1.24 -6.72
N ARG A 190 -22.14 -1.51 -6.20
CA ARG A 190 -22.37 -2.61 -5.22
C ARG A 190 -22.23 -3.99 -5.85
N ASN A 191 -22.63 -4.17 -7.11
CA ASN A 191 -22.46 -5.38 -7.90
C ASN A 191 -20.99 -5.61 -8.23
N LEU A 192 -20.27 -4.54 -8.58
CA LEU A 192 -18.83 -4.60 -8.80
C LEU A 192 -18.10 -5.05 -7.52
N ILE A 193 -18.36 -4.39 -6.39
CA ILE A 193 -17.79 -4.77 -5.08
C ILE A 193 -18.26 -6.18 -4.66
N GLY A 194 -19.52 -6.52 -4.93
CA GLY A 194 -20.14 -7.80 -4.59
C GLY A 194 -19.62 -8.98 -5.40
N SER A 195 -19.24 -8.77 -6.65
CA SER A 195 -18.65 -9.80 -7.51
C SER A 195 -17.23 -10.15 -7.07
N GLY A 196 -16.44 -9.14 -6.67
CA GLY A 196 -15.03 -9.28 -6.31
C GLY A 196 -14.15 -9.67 -7.50
N ALA A 197 -14.44 -10.80 -8.16
CA ALA A 197 -13.82 -11.25 -9.40
C ALA A 197 -13.95 -10.22 -10.53
N GLU A 198 -15.07 -9.50 -10.65
CA GLU A 198 -15.20 -8.45 -11.65
C GLU A 198 -14.23 -7.29 -11.39
N VAL A 199 -14.01 -6.89 -10.13
CA VAL A 199 -13.01 -5.85 -9.79
C VAL A 199 -11.63 -6.30 -10.25
N MET A 200 -11.28 -7.56 -10.01
CA MET A 200 -9.99 -8.11 -10.40
C MET A 200 -9.84 -8.28 -11.91
N ALA A 201 -10.94 -8.46 -12.63
CA ALA A 201 -10.94 -8.61 -14.08
C ALA A 201 -10.97 -7.27 -14.85
N ARG A 202 -11.02 -6.13 -14.14
CA ARG A 202 -10.98 -4.80 -14.75
C ARG A 202 -9.53 -4.43 -15.05
N SER A 203 -9.30 -4.05 -16.30
CA SER A 203 -8.00 -3.53 -16.74
C SER A 203 -7.70 -2.21 -16.05
N LEU A 204 -6.47 -2.07 -15.57
CA LEU A 204 -5.93 -0.82 -15.08
C LEU A 204 -5.43 0.05 -16.24
N ASP A 205 -5.35 1.36 -15.99
CA ASP A 205 -4.73 2.29 -16.93
C ASP A 205 -3.25 1.91 -17.11
N LYS A 206 -2.72 1.89 -18.34
CA LYS A 206 -1.32 1.45 -18.60
C LYS A 206 -0.29 2.24 -17.80
N ASP A 207 -0.56 3.52 -17.54
CA ASP A 207 0.34 4.36 -16.74
C ASP A 207 0.37 3.93 -15.27
N ALA A 208 -0.73 3.37 -14.76
CA ALA A 208 -0.79 2.80 -13.41
C ALA A 208 0.11 1.55 -13.28
N GLU A 209 0.17 0.75 -14.35
CA GLU A 209 1.03 -0.43 -14.45
C GLU A 209 2.50 -0.04 -14.49
N TYR A 210 2.86 0.93 -15.33
CA TYR A 210 4.22 1.44 -15.40
C TYR A 210 4.64 2.13 -14.09
N GLU A 211 3.72 2.81 -13.40
CA GLU A 211 3.97 3.35 -12.07
C GLU A 211 4.22 2.25 -11.05
N ALA A 212 3.39 1.21 -11.04
CA ALA A 212 3.54 0.08 -10.14
C ALA A 212 4.82 -0.73 -10.42
N ASP A 213 5.26 -0.84 -11.67
CA ASP A 213 6.54 -1.44 -12.04
C ASP A 213 7.73 -0.71 -11.42
N ARG A 214 7.80 0.61 -11.63
CA ARG A 214 8.88 1.44 -11.07
C ARG A 214 8.90 1.37 -9.54
N MET A 215 7.72 1.50 -8.92
CA MET A 215 7.59 1.44 -7.47
C MET A 215 7.90 0.04 -6.92
N GLY A 216 7.52 -1.03 -7.63
CA GLY A 216 7.81 -2.40 -7.26
C GLY A 216 9.32 -2.66 -7.15
N VAL A 217 10.08 -2.22 -8.15
CA VAL A 217 11.56 -2.29 -8.14
C VAL A 217 12.14 -1.53 -6.95
N VAL A 218 11.67 -0.30 -6.69
CA VAL A 218 12.11 0.52 -5.55
C VAL A 218 11.79 -0.16 -4.22
N LEU A 219 10.57 -0.68 -4.03
CA LEU A 219 10.15 -1.30 -2.78
C LEU A 219 10.88 -2.62 -2.52
N ALA A 220 11.10 -3.44 -3.55
CA ALA A 220 11.90 -4.66 -3.44
C ALA A 220 13.35 -4.34 -3.03
N GLY A 221 13.97 -3.35 -3.68
CA GLY A 221 15.31 -2.90 -3.33
C GLY A 221 15.40 -2.33 -1.90
N ARG A 222 14.44 -1.50 -1.49
CA ARG A 222 14.36 -0.98 -0.10
C ARG A 222 14.15 -2.08 0.93
N ALA A 223 13.45 -3.14 0.57
CA ALA A 223 13.28 -4.31 1.41
C ALA A 223 14.53 -5.21 1.47
N GLY A 224 15.58 -4.87 0.72
CA GLY A 224 16.85 -5.59 0.70
C GLY A 224 16.87 -6.81 -0.23
N TYR A 225 15.91 -6.94 -1.15
CA TYR A 225 15.92 -7.97 -2.19
C TYR A 225 16.64 -7.49 -3.44
N ASP A 226 17.00 -8.44 -4.32
CA ASP A 226 17.38 -8.12 -5.69
C ASP A 226 16.25 -7.29 -6.37
N PRO A 227 16.51 -6.04 -6.78
CA PRO A 227 15.51 -5.18 -7.40
C PRO A 227 15.03 -5.71 -8.76
N PHE A 228 15.77 -6.62 -9.39
CA PHE A 228 15.44 -7.20 -10.69
C PHE A 228 14.50 -8.42 -10.61
N GLY A 229 14.03 -8.81 -9.42
CA GLY A 229 13.08 -9.91 -9.26
C GLY A 229 11.80 -9.77 -10.11
N LEU A 230 11.18 -8.59 -10.13
CA LEU A 230 10.00 -8.32 -10.96
C LEU A 230 10.29 -8.37 -12.48
N PRO A 231 11.33 -7.67 -13.01
CA PRO A 231 11.75 -7.81 -14.40
C PRO A 231 11.93 -9.26 -14.86
N VAL A 232 12.55 -10.08 -14.01
CA VAL A 232 12.75 -11.51 -14.30
C VAL A 232 11.42 -12.25 -14.41
N VAL A 233 10.46 -12.01 -13.51
CA VAL A 233 9.13 -12.62 -13.59
C VAL A 233 8.38 -12.15 -14.84
N LEU A 234 8.46 -10.87 -15.19
CA LEU A 234 7.86 -10.33 -16.41
C LEU A 234 8.43 -11.01 -17.67
N GLN A 235 9.74 -11.25 -17.71
CA GLN A 235 10.38 -11.97 -18.81
C GLN A 235 9.88 -13.43 -18.91
N GLN A 236 9.77 -14.13 -17.77
CA GLN A 236 9.25 -15.50 -17.73
C GLN A 236 7.80 -15.59 -18.21
N VAL A 237 6.94 -14.68 -17.73
CA VAL A 237 5.53 -14.62 -18.13
C VAL A 237 5.38 -14.24 -19.60
N GLY A 238 6.21 -13.32 -20.11
CA GLY A 238 6.20 -12.91 -21.52
C GLY A 238 6.54 -14.03 -22.50
N GLN A 239 7.16 -15.12 -22.03
CA GLN A 239 7.43 -16.31 -22.84
C GLN A 239 6.25 -17.30 -22.89
N VAL A 240 5.23 -17.12 -22.04
CA VAL A 240 4.01 -17.92 -22.11
C VAL A 240 3.20 -17.48 -23.33
N LYS A 241 2.66 -18.44 -24.09
CA LYS A 241 1.89 -18.14 -25.30
C LYS A 241 0.68 -17.28 -24.95
N LYS A 242 0.40 -16.25 -25.76
CA LYS A 242 -0.68 -15.28 -25.51
C LYS A 242 -2.08 -15.89 -25.49
N ASP A 243 -2.27 -17.02 -26.16
CA ASP A 243 -3.51 -17.78 -26.23
C ASP A 243 -3.62 -18.87 -25.14
N ASP A 244 -2.60 -19.03 -24.29
CA ASP A 244 -2.68 -19.93 -23.14
C ASP A 244 -3.69 -19.39 -22.12
N THR A 245 -4.66 -20.24 -21.76
CA THR A 245 -5.71 -19.90 -20.81
C THR A 245 -5.16 -19.47 -19.45
N ALA A 246 -3.99 -19.97 -19.05
CA ALA A 246 -3.39 -19.65 -17.75
C ALA A 246 -2.99 -18.18 -17.62
N VAL A 247 -2.71 -17.47 -18.72
CA VAL A 247 -2.37 -16.02 -18.71
C VAL A 247 -3.51 -15.14 -19.19
N ALA A 248 -4.66 -15.71 -19.56
CA ALA A 248 -5.78 -14.98 -20.15
C ALA A 248 -6.26 -13.83 -19.24
N LEU A 249 -6.38 -14.08 -17.93
CA LEU A 249 -6.78 -13.05 -16.97
C LEU A 249 -5.68 -12.00 -16.78
N LEU A 250 -4.42 -12.41 -16.73
CA LEU A 250 -3.28 -11.50 -16.56
C LEU A 250 -3.18 -10.53 -17.75
N PHE A 251 -3.19 -11.02 -18.98
CA PHE A 251 -3.08 -10.17 -20.18
C PHE A 251 -4.36 -9.36 -20.49
N LYS A 252 -5.48 -9.73 -19.87
CA LYS A 252 -6.68 -8.88 -19.87
C LYS A 252 -6.53 -7.69 -18.92
N THR A 253 -5.85 -7.87 -17.80
CA THR A 253 -5.80 -6.90 -16.70
C THR A 253 -4.56 -6.00 -16.77
N HIS A 254 -3.46 -6.54 -17.29
CA HIS A 254 -2.15 -5.90 -17.38
C HIS A 254 -1.67 -5.87 -18.86
N PRO A 255 -0.96 -4.82 -19.30
CA PRO A 255 -0.28 -4.78 -20.59
C PRO A 255 0.70 -5.94 -20.74
N HIS A 256 0.99 -6.32 -21.99
CA HIS A 256 1.96 -7.38 -22.25
C HIS A 256 3.33 -7.07 -21.61
N PRO A 257 4.02 -8.08 -21.02
CA PRO A 257 5.29 -7.88 -20.34
C PRO A 257 6.36 -7.15 -21.17
N ASP A 258 6.46 -7.38 -22.48
CA ASP A 258 7.42 -6.68 -23.35
C ASP A 258 7.29 -5.15 -23.27
N ALA A 259 6.05 -4.64 -23.26
CA ALA A 259 5.81 -3.20 -23.19
C ALA A 259 6.20 -2.64 -21.81
N ARG A 260 5.89 -3.39 -20.75
CA ARG A 260 6.25 -3.06 -19.36
C ARG A 260 7.76 -3.06 -19.16
N LEU A 261 8.45 -4.09 -19.64
CA LEU A 261 9.91 -4.19 -19.59
C LEU A 261 10.58 -3.02 -20.32
N GLY A 262 10.12 -2.66 -21.51
CA GLY A 262 10.67 -1.51 -22.25
C GLY A 262 10.46 -0.18 -21.53
N GLN A 263 9.28 0.05 -20.93
CA GLN A 263 9.03 1.27 -20.14
C GLN A 263 9.82 1.29 -18.83
N LEU A 264 9.97 0.13 -18.19
CA LEU A 264 10.72 0.00 -16.96
C LEU A 264 12.21 0.26 -17.20
N ASP A 265 12.80 -0.32 -18.24
CA ASP A 265 14.18 -0.10 -18.66
C ASP A 265 14.50 1.39 -18.85
N LEU A 266 13.66 2.11 -19.60
CA LEU A 266 13.78 3.56 -19.78
C LEU A 266 13.70 4.35 -18.47
N ALA A 267 12.87 3.89 -17.54
CA ALA A 267 12.66 4.58 -16.27
C ALA A 267 13.80 4.36 -15.28
N ILE A 268 14.28 3.11 -15.14
CA ILE A 268 15.32 2.76 -14.17
C ILE A 268 16.71 3.10 -14.69
N GLY A 269 16.96 2.87 -15.99
CA GLY A 269 18.31 2.96 -16.57
C GLY A 269 19.31 2.18 -15.72
N GLN A 270 20.49 2.76 -15.49
CA GLN A 270 21.57 2.13 -14.73
C GLN A 270 21.49 2.33 -13.20
N ARG A 271 20.40 2.94 -12.68
CA ARG A 271 20.33 3.36 -11.26
C ARG A 271 20.36 2.21 -10.26
N PHE A 272 20.06 1.00 -10.72
CA PHE A 272 20.02 -0.21 -9.89
C PHE A 272 21.13 -1.20 -10.24
N ASP A 273 22.00 -0.90 -11.22
CA ASP A 273 23.04 -1.83 -11.68
C ASP A 273 24.07 -2.15 -10.59
N ASP A 274 24.34 -1.18 -9.71
CA ASP A 274 25.26 -1.33 -8.57
C ASP A 274 24.57 -1.96 -7.34
N LEU A 275 23.26 -2.20 -7.39
CA LEU A 275 22.51 -2.80 -6.28
C LEU A 275 22.50 -4.33 -6.42
N SER A 276 23.37 -5.00 -5.65
CA SER A 276 23.44 -6.46 -5.59
C SER A 276 22.63 -7.03 -4.41
N GLY A 277 21.31 -6.87 -4.46
CA GLY A 277 20.43 -7.53 -3.48
C GLY A 277 20.47 -9.06 -3.63
N PRO A 278 20.35 -9.85 -2.55
CA PRO A 278 20.32 -11.30 -2.65
C PRO A 278 19.02 -11.81 -3.28
N THR A 279 19.11 -12.88 -4.09
CA THR A 279 17.95 -13.58 -4.66
C THR A 279 17.26 -14.49 -3.64
N LEU A 280 18.00 -14.99 -2.66
CA LEU A 280 17.52 -15.83 -1.55
C LEU A 280 16.78 -17.11 -2.02
N GLU A 281 17.35 -17.81 -3.00
CA GLU A 281 16.80 -19.05 -3.59
C GLU A 281 16.39 -20.11 -2.56
N SER A 282 17.21 -20.33 -1.53
CA SER A 282 16.96 -21.35 -0.49
C SER A 282 15.83 -20.99 0.48
N ARG A 283 15.39 -19.72 0.51
CA ARG A 283 14.30 -19.26 1.37
C ARG A 283 12.92 -19.43 0.73
N LEU A 284 12.85 -19.62 -0.58
CA LEU A 284 11.58 -19.79 -1.26
C LEU A 284 10.88 -21.09 -0.82
N TYR A 285 9.77 -20.96 -0.11
CA TYR A 285 8.96 -22.10 0.32
C TYR A 285 8.43 -22.86 -0.90
N ARG A 286 8.75 -24.16 -1.00
CA ARG A 286 8.28 -25.02 -2.10
C ARG A 286 6.99 -25.71 -1.71
N LEU A 287 5.99 -25.61 -2.57
CA LEU A 287 4.74 -26.37 -2.42
C LEU A 287 5.06 -27.87 -2.42
N ARG A 288 4.42 -28.59 -1.52
CA ARG A 288 4.44 -30.06 -1.57
C ARG A 288 3.66 -30.51 -2.83
N PRO A 289 4.16 -31.53 -3.55
CA PRO A 289 3.47 -32.08 -4.71
C PRO A 289 2.10 -32.65 -4.35
#